data_AF-A0A2S0WCZ7-F1
#
_entry.id   AF-A0A2S0WCZ7-F1
#
_cell.length_a   1.000
_cell.length_b   1.000
_cell.length_c   1.000
_cell.angle_alpha   90.00
_cell.angle_beta   90.00
_cell.angle_gamma   90.00
#
_symmetry.space_group_name_H-M   'P 1'
#
loop_
_entity.id
_entity.type
_entity.pdbx_description
1 polymer ?
#
loop_
_entity_poly.entity_id
_entity_poly.type
_entity_poly.pdbx_seq_one_letter_code
_entity_poly.pdbx_strand_id
1 'polypeptide(L)'
;METYNVDYAWAWGTRRTGDPITLRAHFRFASEDIAKRATREFFDALMREHGFHGAGGWAAELAGSRQAERAIDFTAGGEDVADAIGYAAEDAVEHFSRYPGTTVSWEQQPY
;
A
#
# COMPACT_ATOMS: atom_id res chain seq x y z
N MET A 1 4.91 1.58 13.99
CA MET A 1 4.07 1.10 12.87
C MET A 1 4.67 -0.22 12.41
N GLU A 2 3.86 -1.23 12.08
CA GLU A 2 4.37 -2.53 11.66
C GLU A 2 4.87 -2.48 10.21
N THR A 3 6.12 -2.88 9.98
CA THR A 3 6.68 -3.05 8.64
C THR A 3 6.21 -4.37 8.05
N TYR A 4 5.78 -4.36 6.80
CA TYR A 4 5.45 -5.59 6.09
C TYR A 4 6.74 -6.38 5.80
N ASN A 5 6.72 -7.69 6.07
CA ASN A 5 7.75 -8.60 5.62
C ASN A 5 7.21 -9.35 4.40
N VAL A 6 7.91 -9.25 3.27
CA VAL A 6 7.45 -9.84 2.01
C VAL A 6 7.37 -11.36 2.14
N ASP A 7 6.16 -11.89 1.92
CA ASP A 7 5.94 -13.31 1.74
C ASP A 7 6.21 -13.69 0.28
N TYR A 8 7.41 -14.19 0.01
CA TYR A 8 7.82 -14.62 -1.34
C TYR A 8 7.02 -15.83 -1.85
N ALA A 9 6.49 -16.68 -0.95
CA ALA A 9 5.69 -17.83 -1.35
C ALA A 9 4.30 -17.37 -1.83
N TRP A 10 3.70 -16.38 -1.17
CA TRP A 10 2.53 -15.70 -1.70
C TRP A 10 2.88 -14.93 -2.98
N ALA A 11 3.98 -14.17 -2.98
CA ALA A 11 4.39 -13.28 -4.07
C ALA A 11 4.62 -14.02 -5.40
N TRP A 12 5.26 -15.19 -5.37
CA TRP A 12 5.69 -15.92 -6.56
C TRP A 12 5.16 -17.35 -6.69
N GLY A 13 4.48 -17.91 -5.68
CA GLY A 13 4.17 -19.34 -5.57
C GLY A 13 3.58 -20.00 -6.82
N THR A 14 2.26 -20.01 -6.97
CA THR A 14 1.57 -20.67 -8.10
C THR A 14 1.30 -19.75 -9.28
N ARG A 15 1.92 -18.57 -9.31
CA ARG A 15 1.64 -17.50 -10.26
C ARG A 15 2.38 -17.70 -11.57
N ARG A 16 1.82 -17.20 -12.68
CA ARG A 16 2.64 -16.96 -13.86
C ARG A 16 3.52 -15.75 -13.57
N THR A 17 4.77 -15.79 -14.03
CA THR A 17 5.64 -14.61 -13.98
C THR A 17 4.90 -13.43 -14.62
N GLY A 18 4.77 -12.32 -13.88
CA GLY A 18 4.04 -11.14 -14.35
C GLY A 18 2.65 -10.91 -13.77
N ASP A 19 2.00 -11.93 -13.18
CA ASP A 19 0.64 -11.80 -12.65
C ASP A 19 0.62 -10.75 -11.51
N PRO A 20 -0.35 -9.81 -11.51
CA PRO A 20 -0.41 -8.77 -10.51
C PRO A 20 -0.81 -9.31 -9.14
N ILE A 21 -0.34 -8.62 -8.10
CA ILE A 21 -0.47 -9.03 -6.71
C ILE A 21 -0.88 -7.82 -5.89
N THR A 22 -1.84 -7.97 -4.98
CA THR A 22 -2.35 -6.83 -4.20
C THR A 22 -2.16 -7.06 -2.70
N LEU A 23 -1.44 -6.13 -2.07
CA LEU A 23 -1.31 -6.03 -0.62
C LEU A 23 -2.21 -4.89 -0.14
N ARG A 24 -3.18 -5.22 0.71
CA ARG A 24 -4.04 -4.22 1.35
C ARG A 24 -3.44 -3.79 2.68
N ALA A 25 -3.32 -2.48 2.86
CA ALA A 25 -2.93 -1.86 4.12
C ALA A 25 -4.14 -1.22 4.79
N HIS A 26 -4.41 -1.62 6.03
CA HIS A 26 -5.45 -1.03 6.86
C HIS A 26 -4.83 -0.06 7.85
N PHE A 27 -4.93 1.22 7.55
CA PHE A 27 -4.46 2.29 8.42
C PHE A 27 -5.55 2.75 9.37
N ARG A 28 -5.18 2.97 10.62
CA ARG A 28 -6.00 3.63 11.63
C ARG A 28 -5.26 4.82 12.18
N PHE A 29 -5.89 5.99 12.14
CA PHE A 29 -5.34 7.27 12.55
C PHE A 29 -5.98 7.75 13.86
N ALA A 30 -5.37 8.76 14.49
CA ALA A 30 -5.92 9.37 15.71
C ALA A 30 -7.23 10.13 15.48
N SER A 31 -7.47 10.65 14.27
CA SER A 31 -8.72 11.33 13.91
C SER A 31 -9.02 11.24 12.41
N GLU A 32 -10.29 11.49 12.05
CA GLU A 32 -10.72 11.52 10.65
C GLU A 32 -10.01 12.62 9.83
N ASP A 33 -9.76 13.79 10.42
CA ASP A 33 -9.06 14.88 9.74
C ASP A 33 -7.60 14.51 9.42
N ILE A 34 -6.92 13.84 10.36
CA ILE A 34 -5.58 13.31 10.13
C ILE A 34 -5.63 12.25 9.03
N ALA A 35 -6.58 11.32 9.08
CA ALA A 35 -6.74 10.29 8.05
C ALA A 35 -6.94 10.88 6.65
N LYS A 36 -7.81 11.89 6.50
CA LYS A 36 -8.04 12.58 5.22
C LYS A 36 -6.78 13.28 4.73
N ARG A 37 -6.12 14.06 5.59
CA ARG A 37 -4.92 14.81 5.23
C ARG A 37 -3.76 13.89 4.86
N ALA A 38 -3.46 12.91 5.71
CA ALA A 38 -2.36 11.98 5.50
C ALA A 38 -2.52 11.17 4.22
N THR A 39 -3.74 10.68 3.95
CA THR A 39 -4.04 9.95 2.72
C THR A 39 -3.88 10.84 1.50
N ARG A 40 -4.44 12.05 1.50
CA ARG A 40 -4.28 12.99 0.38
C ARG A 40 -2.81 13.30 0.11
N GLU A 41 -2.04 13.62 1.16
CA GLU A 41 -0.61 13.93 1.05
C GLU A 41 0.19 12.74 0.51
N PHE A 42 -0.18 11.50 0.85
CA PHE A 42 0.42 10.29 0.30
C PHE A 42 0.21 10.20 -1.21
N PHE A 43 -1.04 10.26 -1.66
CA PHE A 43 -1.39 10.17 -3.08
C PHE A 43 -0.86 11.36 -3.89
N ASP A 44 -0.77 12.56 -3.31
CA ASP A 44 -0.20 13.72 -4.01
C ASP A 44 1.33 13.62 -4.18
N ALA A 45 2.02 12.83 -3.35
CA ALA A 45 3.45 12.58 -3.47
C ALA A 45 3.81 11.50 -4.51
N LEU A 46 2.85 10.64 -4.88
CA LEU A 46 3.06 9.59 -5.88
C LEU A 46 3.02 10.14 -7.30
N MET A 47 3.83 9.56 -8.18
CA MET A 47 3.74 9.87 -9.61
C MET A 47 2.37 9.44 -10.14
N ARG A 48 1.77 10.32 -10.94
CA ARG A 48 0.53 10.00 -11.67
C ARG A 48 0.88 9.60 -13.08
N GLU A 49 0.70 8.34 -13.41
CA GLU A 49 0.87 7.84 -14.77
C GLU A 49 -0.38 7.08 -15.20
N HIS A 50 -0.95 7.44 -16.36
CA HIS A 50 -2.18 6.83 -16.90
C HIS A 50 -3.38 6.75 -15.94
N GLY A 51 -3.46 7.64 -14.94
CA GLY A 51 -4.56 7.68 -13.95
C GLY A 51 -4.31 6.83 -12.70
N PHE A 52 -3.17 6.13 -12.62
CA PHE A 52 -2.72 5.42 -11.44
C PHE A 52 -1.69 6.25 -10.67
N HIS A 53 -1.73 6.14 -9.35
CA HIS A 53 -0.72 6.70 -8.46
C HIS A 53 0.25 5.59 -8.09
N GLY A 54 1.53 5.74 -8.40
CA GLY A 54 2.48 4.66 -8.17
C GLY A 54 3.92 5.10 -8.29
N ALA A 55 4.82 4.16 -7.99
CA ALA A 55 6.25 4.29 -8.18
C ALA A 55 6.85 2.90 -8.40
N GLY A 56 8.00 2.78 -9.07
CA GLY A 56 8.83 1.57 -9.02
C GLY A 56 8.13 0.23 -9.31
N GLY A 57 7.15 0.19 -10.23
CA GLY A 57 6.46 -1.06 -10.61
C GLY A 57 5.22 -1.42 -9.78
N TRP A 58 4.78 -0.54 -8.87
CA TRP A 58 3.54 -0.70 -8.12
C TRP A 58 2.61 0.52 -8.24
N ALA A 59 1.34 0.31 -7.97
CA ALA A 59 0.30 1.34 -7.91
C ALA A 59 -0.47 1.26 -6.58
N ALA A 60 -0.91 2.41 -6.06
CA ALA A 60 -1.81 2.53 -4.93
C ALA A 60 -3.21 2.94 -5.36
N GLU A 61 -4.21 2.40 -4.67
CA GLU A 61 -5.60 2.82 -4.77
C GLU A 61 -6.26 2.89 -3.39
N LEU A 62 -7.17 3.84 -3.19
CA LEU A 62 -7.97 3.90 -1.97
C LEU A 62 -9.12 2.88 -2.05
N ALA A 63 -8.94 1.73 -1.41
CA ALA A 63 -9.92 0.64 -1.38
C ALA A 63 -11.09 0.91 -0.41
N GLY A 64 -10.89 1.78 0.59
CA GLY A 64 -11.94 2.08 1.55
C GLY A 64 -11.59 3.25 2.48
N SER A 65 -12.62 3.95 2.95
CA SER A 65 -12.47 4.97 3.97
C SER A 65 -13.67 5.02 4.91
N ARG A 66 -13.40 5.09 6.22
CA ARG A 66 -14.44 5.23 7.26
C ARG A 66 -13.86 5.97 8.46
N GLN A 67 -14.39 7.13 8.83
CA GLN A 67 -13.91 7.91 9.97
C GLN A 67 -12.37 8.08 9.93
N ALA A 68 -11.65 7.57 10.94
CA ALA A 68 -10.20 7.59 11.04
C ALA A 68 -9.51 6.35 10.44
N GLU A 69 -10.21 5.53 9.68
CA GLU A 69 -9.70 4.30 9.07
C GLU A 69 -9.62 4.43 7.54
N ARG A 70 -8.52 3.93 6.95
CA ARG A 70 -8.28 3.94 5.50
C ARG A 70 -7.73 2.59 5.09
N ALA A 71 -8.31 2.01 4.04
CA ALA A 71 -7.76 0.84 3.38
C ALA A 71 -7.13 1.28 2.05
N ILE A 72 -5.86 0.99 1.86
CA ILE A 72 -5.11 1.30 0.63
C ILE A 72 -4.63 -0.01 0.03
N ASP A 73 -4.92 -0.23 -1.24
CA ASP A 73 -4.44 -1.37 -2.01
C ASP A 73 -3.17 -0.99 -2.74
N PHE A 74 -2.10 -1.74 -2.49
CA PHE A 74 -0.84 -1.67 -3.22
C PHE A 74 -0.80 -2.84 -4.20
N THR A 75 -0.85 -2.56 -5.49
CA THR A 75 -0.83 -3.56 -6.55
C THR A 75 0.49 -3.49 -7.31
N ALA A 76 1.23 -4.59 -7.38
CA ALA A 76 2.42 -4.70 -8.22
C ALA A 76 2.20 -5.74 -9.32
N GLY A 77 2.82 -5.54 -10.48
CA GLY A 77 2.82 -6.49 -11.59
C GLY A 77 4.23 -6.66 -12.19
N GLY A 78 4.40 -7.63 -13.10
CA GLY A 78 5.67 -7.83 -13.79
C GLY A 78 6.60 -8.86 -13.14
N GLU A 79 7.89 -8.83 -13.50
CA GLU A 79 8.87 -9.83 -13.04
C GLU A 79 9.25 -9.64 -11.56
N ASP A 80 9.19 -8.40 -11.06
CA ASP A 80 9.68 -8.01 -9.73
C ASP A 80 8.55 -7.68 -8.73
N VAL A 81 7.42 -8.40 -8.81
CA VAL A 81 6.22 -8.12 -7.99
C VAL A 81 6.49 -8.14 -6.48
N ALA A 82 7.37 -9.02 -6.00
CA ALA A 82 7.69 -9.15 -4.59
C ALA A 82 8.43 -7.91 -4.07
N ASP A 83 9.44 -7.45 -4.82
CA ASP A 83 10.25 -6.30 -4.47
C ASP A 83 9.43 -5.02 -4.58
N ALA A 84 8.62 -4.88 -5.64
CA ALA A 84 7.72 -3.75 -5.83
C ALA A 84 6.70 -3.62 -4.69
N ILE A 85 6.13 -4.71 -4.17
CA ILE A 85 5.28 -4.68 -2.97
C ILE A 85 6.08 -4.33 -1.72
N GLY A 86 7.31 -4.82 -1.59
CA GLY A 86 8.22 -4.44 -0.51
C GLY A 86 8.41 -2.92 -0.47
N TYR A 87 8.78 -2.32 -1.59
CA TYR A 87 8.95 -0.87 -1.72
C TYR A 87 7.65 -0.10 -1.44
N ALA A 88 6.50 -0.58 -1.95
CA ALA A 88 5.21 0.05 -1.67
C ALA A 88 4.89 0.11 -0.17
N ALA A 89 5.15 -0.99 0.55
CA ALA A 89 4.92 -1.07 1.98
C ALA A 89 5.91 -0.20 2.77
N GLU A 90 7.18 -0.15 2.36
CA GLU A 90 8.20 0.72 2.95
C GLU A 90 7.85 2.20 2.78
N ASP A 91 7.52 2.64 1.56
CA ASP A 91 7.12 4.02 1.26
C ASP A 91 5.89 4.43 2.07
N ALA A 92 4.90 3.53 2.19
CA ALA A 92 3.71 3.78 2.98
C ALA A 92 4.05 3.93 4.48
N VAL A 93 4.89 3.06 5.05
CA VAL A 93 5.32 3.18 6.45
C VAL A 93 6.12 4.45 6.68
N GLU A 94 7.04 4.80 5.78
CA GLU A 94 7.83 6.03 5.88
C GLU A 94 6.93 7.27 5.91
N HIS A 95 5.94 7.33 5.01
CA HIS A 95 4.99 8.44 4.96
C HIS A 95 4.08 8.49 6.19
N PHE A 96 3.39 7.38 6.51
CA PHE A 96 2.34 7.39 7.53
C PHE A 96 2.88 7.38 8.96
N SER A 97 4.13 6.96 9.18
CA SER A 97 4.80 7.04 10.49
C SER A 97 4.97 8.47 11.00
N ARG A 98 4.89 9.48 10.11
CA ARG A 98 4.96 10.91 10.45
C ARG A 98 3.73 11.41 11.21
N TYR A 99 2.65 10.63 11.26
CA TYR A 99 1.41 10.98 11.98
C TYR A 99 1.31 10.17 13.29
N PRO A 100 1.46 10.80 14.46
CA PRO A 100 1.43 10.11 15.75
C PRO A 100 0.13 9.33 16.00
N GLY A 101 0.26 8.14 16.58
CA GLY A 101 -0.88 7.27 16.88
C GLY A 101 -1.41 6.49 15.68
N THR A 102 -0.76 6.58 14.51
CA THR A 102 -1.14 5.80 13.34
C THR A 102 -0.65 4.36 13.47
N THR A 103 -1.54 3.41 13.20
CA THR A 103 -1.23 1.98 13.10
C THR A 103 -1.56 1.46 11.71
N VAL A 104 -0.90 0.38 11.31
CA VAL A 104 -1.18 -0.34 10.06
C VAL A 104 -1.28 -1.83 10.37
N SER A 105 -2.15 -2.52 9.66
CA SER A 105 -2.13 -3.98 9.52
C SER A 105 -2.20 -4.36 8.06
N TRP A 106 -1.52 -5.43 7.70
CA TRP A 106 -1.34 -5.86 6.31
C TRP A 106 -2.19 -7.09 6.00
N GLU A 107 -2.82 -7.09 4.83
CA GLU A 107 -3.65 -8.18 4.35
C GLU A 107 -3.29 -8.50 2.90
N GLN A 108 -2.77 -9.70 2.67
CA GLN A 108 -2.55 -10.22 1.32
C GLN A 108 -3.91 -10.56 0.69
N GLN A 109 -4.27 -9.88 -0.41
CA GLN A 109 -5.55 -10.15 -1.04
C GLN A 109 -5.54 -11.50 -1.78
N PRO A 110 -6.67 -12.23 -1.75
CA PRO A 110 -6.88 -13.40 -2.61
C PRO A 110 -7.01 -12.97 -4.07
N TYR A 111 -6.79 -13.92 -4.97
CA TYR A 111 -6.93 -13.77 -6.42
C TYR A 111 -8.38 -13.72 -6.87
#